data_AF-A0A932X6S4-F1
#
_entry.id   AF-A0A932X6S4-F1
#
_cell.length_a   1.000
_cell.length_b   1.000
_cell.length_c   1.000
_cell.angle_alpha   90.00
_cell.angle_beta   90.00
_cell.angle_gamma   90.00
#
_symmetry.space_group_name_H-M   'P 1'
#
loop_
_entity.id
_entity.type
_entity.pdbx_description
1 polymer ?
#
loop_
_entity_poly.entity_id
_entity_poly.type
_entity_poly.pdbx_seq_one_letter_code
_entity_poly.pdbx_strand_id
1 'polypeptide(L)' 'MPILTRFGLSRYGCCEDLTRKMDRVLTIPNPRKFVCSAWTDLEKLVNAINGRCCIE' A
#
# COMPACT_ATOMS: atom_id res chain seq x y z
N MET A 1 1.43 -10.63 -8.15
CA MET A 1 2.20 -11.31 -7.08
C MET A 1 1.48 -12.61 -6.68
N PRO A 2 1.84 -13.76 -7.27
CA PRO A 2 1.02 -14.99 -7.20
C PRO A 2 0.89 -15.63 -5.81
N ILE A 3 1.87 -15.44 -4.92
CA ILE A 3 1.82 -16.04 -3.58
C ILE A 3 0.76 -15.38 -2.71
N LEU A 4 0.60 -14.06 -2.80
CA LEU A 4 -0.31 -13.31 -1.94
C LEU A 4 -1.78 -13.47 -2.33
N THR A 5 -2.09 -13.85 -3.57
CA THR A 5 -3.49 -14.08 -4.01
C THR A 5 -4.13 -15.31 -3.36
N ARG A 6 -3.33 -16.19 -2.75
CA ARG A 6 -3.82 -17.36 -1.99
C ARG A 6 -4.37 -16.98 -0.62
N PHE A 7 -4.19 -15.74 -0.18
CA PHE A 7 -4.57 -15.25 1.13
C PHE A 7 -5.69 -14.21 1.02
N GLY A 8 -6.63 -14.25 1.96
CA GLY A 8 -7.83 -13.41 1.92
C GLY A 8 -7.55 -11.92 2.11
N LEU A 9 -6.66 -11.55 3.02
CA LEU A 9 -6.30 -10.16 3.31
C LEU A 9 -4.78 -10.03 3.50
N SER A 10 -4.20 -8.94 3.02
CA SER A 10 -2.78 -8.62 3.14
C SER A 10 -2.56 -7.29 3.88
N ARG A 11 -1.42 -7.18 4.55
CA ARG A 11 -0.94 -5.94 5.17
C ARG A 11 0.44 -5.64 4.62
N TYR A 12 0.64 -4.40 4.18
CA TYR A 12 1.95 -3.91 3.72
C TYR A 12 2.40 -2.77 4.61
N GLY A 13 3.70 -2.73 4.91
CA GLY A 13 4.31 -1.65 5.67
C GLY A 13 5.75 -1.40 5.21
N CYS A 14 6.15 -0.14 5.12
CA CYS A 14 7.53 0.22 4.77
C CYS A 14 7.97 1.52 5.47
N CYS A 15 9.22 1.54 5.93
CA CYS A 15 9.83 2.70 6.58
C CYS A 15 10.45 3.70 5.58
N GLU A 16 10.55 3.36 4.30
CA GLU A 16 11.08 4.25 3.26
C GLU A 16 10.02 5.26 2.77
N ASP A 17 10.45 6.32 2.07
CA ASP A 17 9.54 7.16 1.29
C ASP A 17 9.01 6.37 0.08
N LEU A 18 7.69 6.18 0.04
CA LEU A 18 7.02 5.42 -1.00
C LEU A 18 6.49 6.29 -2.14
N THR A 19 6.66 7.62 -2.08
CA THR A 19 6.06 8.57 -3.02
C THR A 19 6.30 8.21 -4.49
N ARG A 20 7.46 7.62 -4.79
CA ARG A 20 7.87 7.21 -6.15
C ARG A 20 7.85 5.70 -6.38
N LYS A 21 7.39 4.92 -5.39
CA LYS A 21 7.36 3.45 -5.41
C LYS A 21 5.94 2.88 -5.35
N MET A 22 4.91 3.72 -5.18
CA MET A 22 3.51 3.30 -5.02
C MET A 22 3.02 2.40 -6.15
N ASP A 23 3.39 2.69 -7.40
CA ASP A 23 2.95 1.93 -8.57
C ASP A 23 3.25 0.43 -8.45
N ARG A 24 4.41 0.09 -7.88
CA ARG A 24 4.79 -1.32 -7.64
C ARG A 24 4.10 -1.88 -6.41
N VAL A 25 4.04 -1.13 -5.32
CA VAL A 25 3.51 -1.62 -4.04
C VAL A 25 1.99 -1.84 -4.13
N LEU A 26 1.26 -0.99 -4.85
CA LEU A 26 -0.19 -1.10 -5.01
C LEU A 26 -0.62 -2.26 -5.95
N THR A 27 0.33 -3.03 -6.48
CA THR A 27 0.07 -4.32 -7.15
C THR A 27 -0.17 -5.47 -6.16
N ILE A 28 0.02 -5.24 -4.86
CA ILE A 28 -0.28 -6.23 -3.80
C ILE A 28 -1.78 -6.55 -3.82
N PRO A 29 -2.17 -7.84 -3.91
CA PRO A 29 -3.57 -8.23 -3.89
C PRO A 29 -4.17 -8.16 -2.49
N ASN A 30 -5.47 -7.89 -2.42
CA ASN A 30 -6.29 -7.89 -1.20
C ASN A 30 -5.75 -7.02 -0.04
N PRO A 31 -5.28 -5.77 -0.27
CA PRO A 31 -4.73 -4.96 0.80
C PRO A 31 -5.83 -4.56 1.79
N ARG A 32 -5.64 -4.87 3.08
CA ARG A 32 -6.55 -4.45 4.16
C ARG A 32 -6.07 -3.19 4.86
N LYS A 33 -4.74 -3.12 5.06
CA LYS A 33 -4.03 -2.03 5.74
C LYS A 33 -2.70 -1.75 5.05
N PHE A 34 -2.38 -0.47 4.93
CA PHE A 34 -1.14 0.03 4.37
C PHE A 34 -0.47 0.96 5.37
N VAL A 35 0.78 0.68 5.72
CA VAL A 35 1.56 1.50 6.64
C VAL A 35 2.68 2.17 5.86
N CYS A 36 2.81 3.49 5.97
CA CYS A 36 3.87 4.24 5.31
C CYS A 36 4.69 5.05 6.31
N SER A 37 5.90 5.41 5.91
CA SER A 37 6.72 6.35 6.67
C SER A 37 6.09 7.74 6.68
N ALA A 38 6.47 8.53 7.68
CA ALA A 38 6.10 9.95 7.76
C ALA A 38 6.61 10.78 6.56
N TRP A 39 7.51 10.22 5.74
CA TRP A 39 8.12 10.88 4.58
C TRP A 39 7.32 10.66 3.30
N THR A 40 6.34 9.76 3.32
CA THR A 40 5.48 9.50 2.16
C THR A 40 4.47 10.63 1.99
N ASP A 41 4.35 11.13 0.76
CA ASP A 41 3.32 12.09 0.38
C ASP A 41 1.93 11.45 0.53
N LEU A 42 1.25 11.80 1.62
CA LEU A 42 -0.02 11.19 2.02
C LEU A 42 -1.14 11.51 1.04
N GLU A 43 -1.16 12.71 0.44
CA GLU A 43 -2.17 13.07 -0.54
C GLU A 43 -2.06 12.20 -1.80
N LYS A 44 -0.84 12.03 -2.32
CA LYS A 44 -0.60 11.12 -3.45
C LYS A 44 -0.97 9.68 -3.10
N LEU A 45 -0.65 9.24 -1.89
CA LEU A 45 -0.95 7.88 -1.43
C LEU A 45 -2.46 7.63 -1.32
N VAL A 46 -3.20 8.56 -0.72
CA VAL A 46 -4.67 8.48 -0.61
C VAL A 46 -5.32 8.44 -1.98
N ASN A 47 -4.88 9.32 -2.90
CA ASN A 47 -5.37 9.35 -4.27
C ASN A 47 -5.06 8.04 -5.03
N ALA A 48 -3.87 7.48 -4.86
CA ALA A 48 -3.47 6.24 -5.52
C ALA A 48 -4.19 4.99 -4.95
N ILE A 49 -4.44 4.94 -3.64
CA ILE A 49 -5.17 3.86 -2.99
C ILE A 49 -6.65 3.87 -3.37
N ASN A 50 -7.25 5.04 -3.58
CA ASN A 50 -8.64 5.21 -4.01
C ASN A 50 -9.64 4.36 -3.19
N GLY A 51 -9.52 4.40 -1.85
CA GLY A 51 -10.41 3.68 -0.93
C GLY A 51 -10.24 2.16 -0.88
N ARG A 52 -9.23 1.57 -1.54
CA ARG A 52 -9.00 0.11 -1.54
C ARG A 52 -8.58 -0.46 -0.18
N CYS A 53 -7.94 0.34 0.68
CA CYS A 53 -7.49 -0.10 2.01
C CYS A 53 -7.38 1.08 3.00
N CYS A 54 -7.26 0.76 4.28
CA CYS A 54 -6.98 1.77 5.32
C CYS A 54 -5.49 2.10 5.36
N ILE A 55 -5.15 3.37 5.60
CA ILE A 55 -3.78 3.84 5.82
C ILE A 55 -3.58 4.02 7.33
N GLU A 56 -2.44 3.58 7.86
CA GLU A 56 -2.03 3.71 9.28
C GLU A 56 -0.61 4.28 9.37
#